data_AF-A0AAD6TAY6-F1
#
_entry.id   AF-A0AAD6TAY6-F1
#
_cell.length_a   1.000
_cell.length_b   1.000
_cell.length_c   1.000
_cell.angle_alpha   90.00
_cell.angle_beta   90.00
_cell.angle_gamma   90.00
#
_symmetry.space_group_name_H-M   'P 1'
#
loop_
_entity.id
_entity.type
_entity.pdbx_description
1 polymer ?
#
loop_
_entity_poly.entity_id
_entity_poly.type
_entity_poly.pdbx_seq_one_letter_code
_entity_poly.pdbx_strand_id
1 'polypeptide(L)' 'NSVPAYDATNRDVNFHTDLTNLASFPRWRGEVPVGAFIVLGYTASTYQTNVVKSGPKEEHVSPNLLWVMVCGVPK' A
#
# COMPACT_ATOMS: atom_id res chain seq x y z
N ASN A 1 14.12 -0.88 -7.37
CA ASN A 1 12.89 -1.63 -7.07
C ASN A 1 11.75 -0.66 -6.86
N SER A 2 10.94 -0.42 -7.89
CA SER A 2 9.73 0.39 -7.76
C SER A 2 8.58 -0.47 -7.23
N VAL A 3 7.80 0.07 -6.30
CA VAL A 3 6.57 -0.58 -5.81
C VAL A 3 5.62 -0.74 -6.99
N PRO A 4 5.15 -1.96 -7.30
CA PRO A 4 4.22 -2.16 -8.40
C PRO A 4 2.90 -1.41 -8.19
N ALA A 5 2.47 -0.63 -9.18
CA ALA A 5 1.19 0.07 -9.16
C ALA A 5 0.27 -0.44 -10.27
N TYR A 6 -0.96 -0.78 -9.91
CA TYR A 6 -1.99 -1.32 -10.78
C TYR A 6 -3.15 -0.33 -10.92
N ASP A 7 -3.75 -0.27 -12.09
CA ASP A 7 -4.92 0.56 -12.38
C ASP A 7 -6.19 -0.29 -12.35
N ALA A 8 -7.09 0.05 -11.44
CA ALA A 8 -8.41 -0.53 -11.29
C ALA A 8 -9.52 0.53 -11.37
N THR A 9 -9.22 1.75 -11.85
CA THR A 9 -10.16 2.87 -11.88
C THR A 9 -11.41 2.63 -12.73
N ASN A 10 -11.34 1.68 -13.67
CA ASN A 10 -12.43 1.33 -14.59
C ASN A 10 -12.80 -0.16 -14.52
N ARG A 11 -12.58 -0.82 -13.37
CA ARG A 11 -12.84 -2.25 -13.20
C ARG A 11 -13.42 -2.54 -11.83
N ASP A 12 -14.46 -3.38 -11.80
CA ASP A 12 -14.94 -3.95 -10.54
C ASP A 12 -13.91 -4.94 -10.02
N VAL A 13 -13.42 -4.70 -8.80
CA VAL A 13 -12.41 -5.55 -8.15
C VAL A 13 -13.05 -6.40 -7.09
N ASN A 14 -12.94 -7.72 -7.23
CA ASN A 14 -13.23 -8.64 -6.14
C ASN A 14 -11.94 -8.98 -5.39
N PHE A 15 -11.74 -8.34 -4.24
CA PHE A 15 -10.54 -8.54 -3.44
C PHE A 15 -10.34 -9.97 -2.89
N HIS A 16 -11.35 -10.84 -2.92
CA HIS A 16 -11.19 -12.23 -2.50
C HIS A 16 -10.56 -13.11 -3.59
N THR A 17 -10.80 -12.79 -4.86
CA THR A 17 -10.33 -13.59 -6.00
C THR A 17 -9.18 -12.93 -6.73
N ASP A 18 -9.26 -11.61 -6.93
CA ASP A 18 -8.42 -10.91 -7.90
C ASP A 18 -7.03 -10.58 -7.36
N LEU A 19 -6.87 -10.54 -6.03
CA LEU A 19 -5.57 -10.31 -5.39
C LEU A 19 -4.55 -11.42 -5.67
N THR A 20 -5.01 -12.62 -6.04
CA THR A 20 -4.12 -13.73 -6.42
C THR A 20 -3.50 -13.53 -7.81
N ASN A 21 -4.10 -12.67 -8.65
CA ASN A 21 -3.66 -12.41 -10.03
C ASN A 21 -3.56 -10.91 -10.33
N LEU A 22 -2.89 -10.17 -9.44
CA LEU A 22 -2.65 -8.73 -9.61
C LEU A 22 -1.96 -8.38 -10.94
N ALA A 23 -1.12 -9.27 -11.46
CA ALA A 23 -0.43 -9.08 -12.73
C ALA A 23 -1.37 -8.94 -13.94
N SER A 24 -2.63 -9.39 -13.82
CA SER A 24 -3.65 -9.22 -14.87
C SER A 24 -4.24 -7.81 -14.94
N PHE A 25 -3.97 -6.95 -13.97
CA PHE A 25 -4.43 -5.56 -13.98
C PHE A 25 -3.50 -4.69 -14.82
N PRO A 26 -4.05 -3.69 -15.54
CA PRO A 26 -3.23 -2.68 -16.19
C PRO A 26 -2.30 -1.99 -15.19
N ARG A 27 -1.18 -1.49 -15.69
CA ARG A 27 -0.20 -0.77 -14.87
C ARG A 27 -0.62 0.69 -14.73
N TRP A 28 -0.61 1.20 -13.50
CA TRP A 28 -0.72 2.64 -13.28
C TRP A 28 0.50 3.34 -13.89
N ARG A 29 0.25 4.40 -14.65
CA ARG A 29 1.31 5.18 -15.30
C ARG A 29 1.43 6.53 -14.60
N GLY A 30 2.61 6.81 -14.07
CA GLY A 30 2.89 8.06 -13.36
C GLY A 30 2.74 7.92 -11.85
N GLU A 31 2.68 9.06 -11.18
CA GLU A 31 2.52 9.14 -9.73
C GLU A 31 1.06 8.91 -9.33
N VAL A 32 0.83 8.32 -8.17
CA VAL A 32 -0.51 8.20 -7.60
C VAL A 32 -0.89 9.58 -7.05
N PRO A 33 -1.96 10.23 -7.55
CA PRO A 33 -2.29 11.58 -7.14
C PRO A 33 -2.74 11.63 -5.68
N VAL A 34 -2.46 12.76 -5.02
CA VAL A 34 -2.96 13.03 -3.67
C VAL A 34 -4.48 12.96 -3.67
N GLY A 35 -5.04 12.24 -2.68
CA GLY A 35 -6.49 12.04 -2.56
C GLY A 35 -7.03 10.87 -3.38
N ALA A 36 -6.18 10.10 -4.08
CA ALA A 36 -6.60 8.85 -4.71
C ALA A 36 -7.13 7.84 -3.69
N PHE A 37 -8.18 7.13 -4.08
CA PHE A 37 -8.62 5.93 -3.38
C PHE A 37 -7.79 4.75 -3.85
N ILE A 38 -7.01 4.17 -2.94
CA ILE A 38 -6.09 3.06 -3.22
C ILE A 38 -6.31 1.87 -2.29
N VAL A 39 -5.96 0.70 -2.79
CA VAL A 39 -5.73 -0.52 -1.99
C VAL A 39 -4.26 -0.87 -2.10
N LEU A 40 -3.63 -1.27 -0.99
CA LEU A 40 -2.21 -1.57 -0.96
C LEU A 40 -1.93 -2.89 -0.24
N GLY A 41 -1.00 -3.65 -0.79
CA GLY A 41 -0.37 -4.77 -0.09
C GLY A 41 0.85 -4.25 0.65
N TYR A 42 0.95 -4.54 1.94
CA TYR A 42 2.09 -4.16 2.75
C TYR A 42 2.47 -5.27 3.73
N THR A 43 3.73 -5.29 4.12
CA THR A 43 4.17 -5.91 5.36
C THR A 43 4.44 -4.81 6.37
N ALA A 44 4.14 -5.03 7.64
CA ALA A 44 4.58 -4.14 8.72
C ALA A 44 5.40 -4.93 9.73
N SER A 45 6.42 -4.26 10.26
CA SER A 45 7.14 -4.72 11.44
C SER A 45 6.94 -3.72 12.55
N THR A 46 6.77 -4.21 13.76
CA THR A 46 6.78 -3.39 14.97
C THR A 46 8.06 -3.68 15.73
N TYR A 47 8.69 -2.64 16.25
CA TYR A 47 9.83 -2.79 17.14
C TYR A 47 9.72 -1.80 18.28
N GLN A 48 10.20 -2.21 19.43
CA GLN A 48 10.19 -1.41 20.63
C GLN A 48 11.61 -0.96 20.92
N THR A 49 11.83 0.34 21.12
CA THR A 49 13.15 0.80 21.57
C THR A 49 13.35 0.40 23.04
N ASN A 50 14.54 -0.10 23.36
CA ASN A 50 14.97 -0.34 24.74
C ASN A 50 15.69 0.88 25.33
N VAL A 51 15.98 1.90 24.52
CA VAL A 51 16.68 3.11 24.93
C VAL A 51 15.65 4.16 25.30
N VAL A 52 15.19 4.14 26.55
CA VAL A 52 14.39 5.22 27.10
C VAL A 52 15.19 5.86 28.23
N LYS A 53 15.76 7.05 27.99
CA LYS A 53 16.53 7.77 29.01
C LYS A 53 15.65 8.25 30.17
N SER A 54 14.35 8.42 29.93
CA SER A 54 13.29 8.66 30.92
C SER A 54 11.95 8.80 30.19
N GLY A 55 10.99 7.88 30.39
CA GLY A 55 9.70 7.89 29.68
C GLY A 55 9.10 6.49 29.45
N PRO A 56 7.90 6.40 28.84
CA PRO A 56 7.34 5.13 28.37
C PRO A 56 8.13 4.57 27.18
N LYS A 57 8.08 3.25 26.99
CA LYS A 57 8.66 2.57 25.83
C LYS A 57 8.04 3.11 24.54
N GLU A 58 8.87 3.54 23.59
CA GLU A 58 8.39 3.93 22.27
C GLU A 58 8.23 2.69 21.39
N GLU A 59 7.02 2.52 20.86
CA GLU A 59 6.70 1.53 19.83
C GLU A 59 6.80 2.19 18.47
N HIS A 60 7.57 1.59 17.58
CA HIS A 60 7.72 2.05 16.21
C HIS A 60 7.12 1.03 15.26
N VAL A 61 6.47 1.53 14.20
CA VAL A 61 5.96 0.72 13.10
C VAL A 61 6.75 1.07 11.85
N SER A 62 7.28 0.06 11.17
CA SER A 62 7.93 0.20 9.88
C SER A 62 7.13 -0.56 8.81
N PRO A 63 6.37 0.16 7.96
CA PRO A 63 5.68 -0.44 6.83
C PRO A 63 6.61 -0.60 5.63
N ASN A 64 6.41 -1.67 4.87
CA ASN A 64 7.07 -1.91 3.59
C ASN A 64 6.00 -2.26 2.54
N LEU A 65 5.92 -1.47 1.48
CA LEU A 65 4.91 -1.60 0.44
C LEU A 65 5.29 -2.69 -0.55
N LEU A 66 4.37 -3.62 -0.77
CA LEU A 66 4.51 -4.71 -1.74
C LEU A 66 3.93 -4.35 -3.10
N TRP A 67 2.79 -3.64 -3.11
CA TRP A 67 2.11 -3.15 -4.32
C TRP A 67 1.00 -2.15 -3.95
N VAL A 68 0.54 -1.40 -4.94
CA VAL A 68 -0.60 -0.48 -4.85
C VAL A 68 -1.56 -0.74 -6.02
N MET A 69 -2.86 -0.61 -5.76
CA MET A 69 -3.94 -0.63 -6.75
C MET A 69 -4.72 0.68 -6.63
N VAL A 70 -4.79 1.43 -7.72
CA VAL A 70 -5.53 2.69 -7.81
C VAL A 70 -6.96 2.39 -8.21
N CYS A 71 -7.90 2.61 -7.30
CA CYS A 71 -9.32 2.31 -7.49
C CYS A 71 -10.12 3.57 -7.87
N GLY A 72 -9.61 4.76 -7.53
CA GLY A 72 -10.22 6.03 -7.94
C GLY A 72 -9.25 7.19 -7.77
N VAL A 73 -9.41 8.21 -8.59
CA VAL A 73 -8.64 9.46 -8.50
C VAL A 73 -9.58 10.65 -8.33
N PRO A 74 -9.17 11.68 -7.57
CA PRO A 74 -9.92 12.92 -7.50
C PRO A 74 -9.97 13.60 -8.89
N LYS A 75 -11.08 14.28 -9.17
CA LYS A 75 -11.29 15.06 -10.39
C LYS A 75 -10.84 16.50 -10.20
#